data_AF-A0A644XXE4-F1
#
_entry.id   AF-A0A644XXE4-F1
#
_cell.length_a   1.000
_cell.length_b   1.000
_cell.length_c   1.000
_cell.angle_alpha   90.00
_cell.angle_beta   90.00
_cell.angle_gamma   90.00
#
_symmetry.space_group_name_H-M   'P 1'
#
loop_
_entity.id
_entity.type
_entity.pdbx_description
1 polymer ?
#
loop_
_entity_poly.entity_id
_entity_poly.type
_entity_poly.pdbx_seq_one_letter_code
_entity_poly.pdbx_strand_id
1 'polypeptide(L)'
;MFDFASDMRDEGGVKGRNNKGLVTFDRRTKKDSFYLYKAWWSKEPFVHIAGKRMIDRTGEHVSLMVYTNQPAVELYVGGRQLAREEGAHVFAFTVPLRKIGKTRIRAVAGACSDEAAFRRVRKANPEYSLETSKDTVRNWFDSDGKPCAMEYPDGFFSIRDSIGDILKNPEGHALLSPLLQKAMAEFGGKEVAMSEQMQKMMLGFSLERLIQLAGKRFDSSMVVDLNRALNKIKKG
;
A
#
# COMPACT_ATOMS: atom_id res chain seq x y z
N MET A 1 -8.95 11.36 6.58
CA MET A 1 -8.58 11.47 8.01
C MET A 1 -8.88 10.20 8.78
N PHE A 2 -10.13 9.72 8.79
CA PHE A 2 -10.54 8.51 9.52
C PHE A 2 -10.76 7.35 8.56
N ASP A 3 -10.71 6.11 9.06
CA ASP A 3 -11.31 4.99 8.35
C ASP A 3 -12.81 5.24 8.21
N PHE A 4 -13.42 4.76 7.12
CA PHE A 4 -14.84 5.01 6.82
C PHE A 4 -15.50 3.83 6.10
N ALA A 5 -16.83 3.79 6.12
CA ALA A 5 -17.62 2.71 5.52
C ALA A 5 -17.55 2.80 3.98
N SER A 6 -17.38 1.65 3.34
CA SER A 6 -17.37 1.52 1.89
C SER A 6 -17.85 0.10 1.56
N ASP A 7 -19.13 -0.01 1.22
CA ASP A 7 -19.84 -1.30 1.16
C ASP A 7 -19.21 -2.29 0.16
N MET A 8 -18.72 -1.78 -0.98
CA MET A 8 -18.10 -2.59 -2.04
C MET A 8 -16.71 -3.16 -1.69
N ARG A 9 -16.13 -2.86 -0.51
CA ARG A 9 -14.77 -3.28 -0.15
C ARG A 9 -14.78 -4.60 0.62
N ASP A 10 -14.00 -5.56 0.15
CA ASP A 10 -13.65 -6.80 0.85
C ASP A 10 -12.13 -7.03 0.69
N GLU A 11 -11.33 -6.31 1.48
CA GLU A 11 -9.87 -6.28 1.34
C GLU A 11 -9.17 -6.18 2.70
N GLY A 12 -7.93 -6.66 2.78
CA GLY A 12 -7.11 -6.48 3.99
C GLY A 12 -7.69 -7.13 5.25
N GLY A 13 -8.49 -8.19 5.12
CA GLY A 13 -9.14 -8.88 6.23
C GLY A 13 -10.35 -8.17 6.83
N VAL A 14 -10.85 -7.09 6.21
CA VAL A 14 -11.98 -6.31 6.72
C VAL A 14 -12.97 -6.00 5.58
N LYS A 15 -14.24 -6.38 5.78
CA LYS A 15 -15.34 -6.06 4.86
C LYS A 15 -15.96 -4.70 5.15
N GLY A 16 -16.46 -4.05 4.11
CA GLY A 16 -17.27 -2.83 4.20
C GLY A 16 -16.52 -1.59 4.66
N ARG A 17 -15.17 -1.59 4.64
CA ARG A 17 -14.37 -0.49 5.20
C ARG A 17 -13.19 -0.08 4.32
N ASN A 18 -13.04 1.23 4.14
CA ASN A 18 -11.80 1.82 3.65
C ASN A 18 -10.88 2.11 4.85
N ASN A 19 -9.78 1.35 4.96
CA ASN A 19 -8.81 1.41 6.06
C ASN A 19 -7.65 2.42 5.85
N LYS A 20 -7.82 3.40 4.96
CA LYS A 20 -6.77 4.39 4.60
C LYS A 20 -6.74 5.63 5.51
N GLY A 21 -7.49 5.64 6.61
CA GLY A 21 -7.47 6.72 7.59
C GLY A 21 -6.20 6.71 8.44
N LEU A 22 -5.84 7.88 8.98
CA LEU A 22 -4.82 8.06 10.02
C LEU A 22 -5.33 7.65 11.41
N VAL A 23 -6.65 7.67 11.60
CA VAL A 23 -7.34 7.30 12.84
C VAL A 23 -8.40 6.25 12.52
N THR A 24 -8.64 5.32 13.44
CA THR A 24 -9.59 4.22 13.26
C THR A 24 -11.04 4.69 13.11
N PHE A 25 -11.88 3.77 12.61
CA PHE A 25 -13.30 4.01 12.34
C PHE A 25 -14.08 4.47 13.59
N ASP A 26 -13.73 3.98 14.77
CA ASP A 26 -14.34 4.37 16.05
C ASP A 26 -13.77 5.66 16.67
N ARG A 27 -12.80 6.30 15.98
CA ARG A 27 -12.07 7.50 16.42
C ARG A 27 -11.21 7.32 17.67
N ARG A 28 -11.07 6.10 18.19
CA ARG A 28 -10.34 5.82 19.44
C ARG A 28 -8.84 5.67 19.23
N THR A 29 -8.43 5.04 18.13
CA THR A 29 -7.02 4.68 17.92
C THR A 29 -6.40 5.54 16.83
N LYS A 30 -5.33 6.27 17.19
CA LYS A 30 -4.46 6.98 16.24
C LYS A 30 -3.41 6.00 15.73
N LYS A 31 -3.31 5.82 14.41
CA LYS A 31 -2.30 4.97 13.78
C LYS A 31 -0.94 5.67 13.82
N ASP A 32 0.15 4.95 13.59
CA ASP A 32 1.49 5.56 13.65
C ASP A 32 1.66 6.68 12.60
N SER A 33 0.98 6.57 11.46
CA SER A 33 0.95 7.62 10.43
C SER A 33 0.31 8.93 10.91
N PHE A 34 -0.62 8.91 11.86
CA PHE A 34 -1.15 10.13 12.47
C PHE A 34 -0.04 10.95 13.14
N TYR A 35 0.82 10.26 13.90
CA TYR A 35 1.90 10.91 14.65
C TYR A 35 3.02 11.42 13.75
N LEU A 36 3.22 10.78 12.58
CA LEU A 36 4.10 11.31 11.56
C LEU A 36 3.62 12.69 11.09
N TYR A 37 2.34 12.84 10.70
CA TYR A 37 1.80 14.16 10.37
C TYR A 37 1.83 15.13 11.56
N LYS A 38 1.54 14.66 12.78
CA LYS A 38 1.63 15.48 13.99
C LYS A 38 3.04 16.06 14.17
N ALA A 39 4.10 15.32 13.83
CA ALA A 39 5.48 15.76 13.97
C ALA A 39 5.79 16.98 13.09
N TRP A 40 5.22 17.07 11.89
CA TRP A 40 5.42 18.20 10.99
C TRP A 40 4.47 19.37 11.25
N TRP A 41 3.22 19.09 11.61
CA TRP A 41 2.16 20.11 11.55
C TRP A 41 1.70 20.63 12.91
N SER A 42 1.97 19.91 13.99
CA SER A 42 1.55 20.33 15.32
C SER A 42 2.60 21.20 16.00
N LYS A 43 2.12 22.26 16.68
CA LYS A 43 2.93 23.07 17.61
C LYS A 43 2.96 22.49 19.03
N GLU A 44 2.09 21.53 19.34
CA GLU A 44 2.02 20.90 20.67
C GLU A 44 3.22 19.93 20.82
N PRO A 45 4.11 20.12 21.81
CA PRO A 45 5.21 19.20 22.07
C PRO A 45 4.72 17.77 22.31
N PHE A 46 5.35 16.78 21.66
CA PHE A 46 5.04 15.36 21.91
C PHE A 46 6.20 14.46 21.49
N VAL A 47 6.18 13.21 21.92
CA VAL A 47 7.02 12.14 21.38
C VAL A 47 6.17 10.87 21.24
N HIS A 48 6.39 10.09 20.17
CA HIS A 48 5.66 8.86 19.89
C HIS A 48 6.59 7.78 19.36
N ILE A 49 6.65 6.64 20.03
CA ILE A 49 7.33 5.43 19.54
C ILE A 49 6.40 4.70 18.58
N ALA A 50 6.81 4.51 17.33
CA ALA A 50 6.02 3.81 16.34
C ALA A 50 6.02 2.28 16.55
N GLY A 51 4.97 1.61 16.08
CA GLY A 51 4.96 0.14 15.97
C GLY A 51 4.66 -0.60 17.27
N LYS A 52 4.11 0.08 18.30
CA LYS A 52 3.79 -0.50 19.63
C LYS A 52 2.85 -1.70 19.58
N ARG A 53 2.00 -1.78 18.56
CA ARG A 53 1.02 -2.88 18.38
C ARG A 53 1.68 -4.18 17.92
N MET A 54 2.86 -4.12 17.30
CA MET A 54 3.65 -5.30 16.94
C MET A 54 4.66 -5.59 18.07
N ILE A 55 4.17 -6.26 19.10
CA ILE A 55 4.90 -6.53 20.35
C ILE A 55 5.96 -7.60 20.13
N ASP A 56 5.59 -8.70 19.46
CA ASP A 56 6.48 -9.85 19.24
C ASP A 56 7.43 -9.62 18.06
N ARG A 57 8.73 -9.85 18.29
CA ARG A 57 9.82 -9.64 17.32
C ARG A 57 10.70 -10.88 17.25
N THR A 58 11.06 -11.31 16.05
CA THR A 58 11.93 -12.48 15.86
C THR A 58 13.42 -12.16 15.93
N GLY A 59 13.79 -10.91 15.61
CA GLY A 59 15.18 -10.44 15.66
C GLY A 59 15.72 -10.27 17.08
N GLU A 60 17.05 -10.28 17.20
CA GLU A 60 17.74 -9.92 18.43
C GLU A 60 17.67 -8.41 18.71
N HIS A 61 17.49 -7.63 17.65
CA HIS A 61 17.33 -6.20 17.66
C HIS A 61 15.99 -5.83 17.04
N VAL A 62 15.46 -4.67 17.42
CA VAL A 62 14.31 -4.04 16.76
C VAL A 62 14.71 -2.68 16.22
N SER A 63 14.39 -2.42 14.96
CA SER A 63 14.45 -1.08 14.37
C SER A 63 13.19 -0.32 14.77
N LEU A 64 13.38 0.82 15.41
CA LEU A 64 12.29 1.65 15.95
C LEU A 64 12.37 3.03 15.35
N MET A 65 11.19 3.53 14.96
CA MET A 65 11.02 4.92 14.58
C MET A 65 10.37 5.67 15.74
N VAL A 66 10.90 6.83 16.07
CA VAL A 66 10.31 7.76 17.03
C VAL A 66 9.94 9.04 16.29
N TYR A 67 8.72 9.51 16.49
CA TYR A 67 8.19 10.74 15.91
C TYR A 67 8.03 11.82 16.97
N THR A 68 8.53 13.02 16.72
CA THR A 68 8.41 14.16 17.62
C THR A 68 8.63 15.47 16.87
N ASN A 69 8.03 16.57 17.31
CA ASN A 69 8.38 17.92 16.81
C ASN A 69 9.51 18.59 17.64
N GLN A 70 10.12 17.87 18.58
CA GLN A 70 11.24 18.34 19.39
C GLN A 70 12.58 18.08 18.67
N PRO A 71 13.64 18.87 18.95
CA PRO A 71 14.91 18.81 18.21
C PRO A 71 15.80 17.62 18.57
N ALA A 72 15.48 16.87 19.63
CA ALA A 72 16.29 15.76 20.09
C ALA A 72 15.43 14.69 20.78
N VAL A 73 15.88 13.43 20.70
CA VAL A 73 15.27 12.28 21.37
C VAL A 73 16.34 11.53 22.15
N GLU A 74 16.06 11.28 23.42
CA GLU A 74 16.81 10.35 24.26
C GLU A 74 16.04 9.04 24.39
N LEU A 75 16.71 7.94 24.08
CA LEU A 75 16.12 6.60 24.16
C LEU A 75 16.71 5.83 25.33
N TYR A 76 15.84 5.24 26.14
CA TYR A 76 16.19 4.47 27.32
C TYR A 76 15.70 3.02 27.18
N VAL A 77 16.53 2.07 27.58
CA VAL A 77 16.21 0.63 27.59
C VAL A 77 16.43 0.08 28.99
N GLY A 78 15.36 -0.40 29.62
CA GLY A 78 15.45 -0.92 31.00
C GLY A 78 16.00 0.11 32.01
N GLY A 79 15.67 1.39 31.84
CA GLY A 79 16.09 2.48 32.72
C GLY A 79 17.46 3.10 32.41
N ARG A 80 18.26 2.50 31.52
CA ARG A 80 19.56 3.05 31.11
C ARG A 80 19.43 3.76 29.76
N GLN A 81 20.06 4.91 29.61
CA GLN A 81 20.13 5.60 28.33
C GLN A 81 20.91 4.73 27.33
N LEU A 82 20.30 4.47 26.18
CA LEU A 82 20.91 3.76 25.07
C LEU A 82 21.58 4.74 24.10
N ALA A 83 20.86 5.79 23.73
CA ALA A 83 21.30 6.76 22.74
C ALA A 83 20.61 8.11 22.95
N ARG A 84 21.20 9.16 22.40
CA ARG A 84 20.59 10.47 22.20
C ARG A 84 20.89 10.89 20.78
N GLU A 85 19.84 11.27 20.05
CA GLU A 85 19.94 11.70 18.66
C GLU A 85 19.32 13.10 18.54
N GLU A 86 19.97 13.95 17.76
CA GLU A 86 19.46 15.27 17.37
C GLU A 86 19.00 15.23 15.93
N GLY A 87 17.95 15.98 15.61
CA GLY A 87 17.34 15.93 14.29
C GLY A 87 15.95 16.54 14.27
N ALA A 88 15.20 16.20 13.23
CA ALA A 88 13.87 16.73 13.04
C ALA A 88 12.88 15.62 12.69
N HIS A 89 11.76 15.60 13.39
CA HIS A 89 10.54 14.84 13.10
C HIS A 89 10.61 13.32 13.22
N VAL A 90 11.66 12.68 12.71
CA VAL A 90 11.79 11.23 12.56
C VAL A 90 13.17 10.78 13.00
N PHE A 91 13.20 9.92 14.01
CA PHE A 91 14.42 9.40 14.62
C PHE A 91 14.41 7.88 14.54
N ALA A 92 15.48 7.29 14.00
CA ALA A 92 15.60 5.85 13.84
C ALA A 92 16.60 5.29 14.86
N PHE A 93 16.22 4.23 15.56
CA PHE A 93 17.07 3.57 16.54
C PHE A 93 17.09 2.06 16.32
N THR A 94 18.23 1.44 16.62
CA THR A 94 18.36 -0.01 16.71
C THR A 94 18.48 -0.39 18.18
N VAL A 95 17.50 -1.13 18.70
CA VAL A 95 17.45 -1.49 20.12
C VAL A 95 17.66 -2.98 20.32
N PRO A 96 18.63 -3.40 21.16
CA PRO A 96 18.77 -4.81 21.54
C PRO A 96 17.59 -5.26 22.40
N LEU A 97 17.04 -6.42 22.09
CA LEU A 97 15.97 -7.05 22.85
C LEU A 97 16.53 -8.05 23.87
N ARG A 98 15.93 -8.07 25.06
CA ARG A 98 16.20 -9.10 26.07
C ARG A 98 15.90 -10.49 25.52
N LYS A 99 16.75 -11.46 25.88
CA LYS A 99 16.54 -12.88 25.53
C LYS A 99 15.26 -13.45 26.15
N ILE A 100 14.89 -12.98 27.34
CA ILE A 100 13.72 -13.44 28.11
C ILE A 100 12.92 -12.22 28.56
N GLY A 101 11.59 -12.31 28.42
CA GLY A 101 10.65 -11.29 28.87
C GLY A 101 10.53 -10.10 27.91
N LYS A 102 9.87 -9.04 28.38
CA LYS A 102 9.67 -7.80 27.62
C LYS A 102 10.84 -6.84 27.83
N THR A 103 11.27 -6.22 26.74
CA THR A 103 12.17 -5.08 26.73
C THR A 103 11.33 -3.82 26.77
N ARG A 104 11.41 -3.06 27.87
CA ARG A 104 10.76 -1.76 28.01
C ARG A 104 11.66 -0.68 27.45
N ILE A 105 11.09 0.17 26.61
CA ILE A 105 11.76 1.26 25.92
C ILE A 105 11.00 2.53 26.25
N ARG A 106 11.74 3.57 26.63
CA ARG A 106 11.19 4.90 26.90
C ARG A 106 11.91 5.91 26.02
N ALA A 107 11.15 6.68 25.26
CA ALA A 107 11.65 7.82 24.50
C ALA A 107 11.31 9.10 25.27
N VAL A 108 12.27 10.01 25.36
CA VAL A 108 12.11 11.32 26.00
C VAL A 108 12.51 12.39 24.99
N ALA A 109 11.67 13.41 24.84
CA ALA A 109 11.94 14.56 23.99
C ALA A 109 11.43 15.83 24.68
N GLY A 110 12.35 16.68 25.15
CA GLY A 110 12.01 17.80 26.04
C GLY A 110 11.30 17.32 27.31
N ALA A 111 10.14 17.90 27.61
CA ALA A 111 9.29 17.50 28.74
C ALA A 111 8.37 16.29 28.43
N CYS A 112 8.34 15.81 27.19
CA CYS A 112 7.46 14.73 26.77
C CYS A 112 8.16 13.38 26.88
N SER A 113 7.39 12.36 27.25
CA SER A 113 7.88 10.98 27.28
C SER A 113 6.86 10.01 26.72
N ASP A 114 7.34 8.94 26.11
CA ASP A 114 6.51 7.85 25.62
C ASP A 114 7.16 6.49 25.86
N GLU A 115 6.35 5.44 25.99
CA GLU A 115 6.80 4.09 26.30
C GLU A 115 6.28 3.03 25.33
N ALA A 116 7.11 2.02 25.12
CA ALA A 116 6.78 0.82 24.37
C ALA A 116 7.41 -0.42 25.03
N ALA A 117 6.83 -1.59 24.77
CA ALA A 117 7.36 -2.86 25.23
C ALA A 117 7.34 -3.90 24.12
N PHE A 118 8.50 -4.51 23.87
CA PHE A 118 8.66 -5.53 22.83
C PHE A 118 9.16 -6.85 23.44
N ARG A 119 8.79 -7.97 22.83
CA ARG A 119 9.17 -9.30 23.28
C ARG A 119 9.88 -10.04 22.15
N ARG A 120 11.07 -10.55 22.45
CA ARG A 120 11.77 -11.44 21.52
C ARG A 120 11.10 -12.82 21.53
N VAL A 121 10.77 -13.32 20.34
CA VAL A 121 10.14 -14.63 20.13
C VAL A 121 10.94 -15.43 19.11
N ARG A 122 10.88 -16.76 19.17
CA ARG A 122 11.60 -17.63 18.20
C ARG A 122 10.85 -17.76 16.88
N LYS A 123 9.53 -17.82 16.92
CA LYS A 123 8.66 -17.94 15.75
C LYS A 123 7.85 -16.66 15.61
N ALA A 124 7.62 -16.23 14.37
CA ALA A 124 6.76 -15.09 14.10
C ALA A 124 5.35 -15.34 14.64
N ASN A 125 4.72 -14.30 15.20
CA ASN A 125 3.34 -14.40 15.66
C ASN A 125 2.42 -14.42 14.41
N PRO A 126 1.67 -15.52 14.17
CA PRO A 126 0.80 -15.63 13.01
C PRO A 126 -0.31 -14.56 12.99
N GLU A 127 -0.74 -14.04 14.14
CA GLU A 127 -1.76 -12.98 14.23
C GLU A 127 -1.34 -11.66 13.57
N TYR A 128 -0.04 -11.45 13.37
CA TYR A 128 0.47 -10.26 12.67
C TYR A 128 0.46 -10.40 11.15
N SER A 129 0.16 -11.59 10.65
CA SER A 129 0.06 -11.87 9.22
C SER A 129 -1.39 -12.04 8.86
N LEU A 130 -1.83 -11.31 7.83
CA LEU A 130 -3.13 -11.59 7.23
C LEU A 130 -3.03 -12.93 6.51
N GLU A 131 -3.90 -13.89 6.83
CA GLU A 131 -4.02 -15.13 6.08
C GLU A 131 -4.45 -14.79 4.65
N THR A 132 -3.47 -14.75 3.74
CA THR A 132 -3.75 -14.75 2.33
C THR A 132 -4.19 -16.15 1.96
N SER A 133 -5.32 -16.30 1.27
CA SER A 133 -5.53 -17.47 0.41
C SER A 133 -4.24 -17.73 -0.39
N LYS A 134 -3.90 -18.98 -0.73
CA LYS A 134 -2.61 -19.38 -1.37
C LYS A 134 -2.15 -18.52 -2.57
N ASP A 135 -3.02 -17.70 -3.12
CA ASP A 135 -2.68 -16.56 -3.95
C ASP A 135 -1.94 -15.48 -3.15
N THR A 136 -0.60 -15.55 -3.20
CA THR A 136 0.32 -14.44 -2.93
C THR A 136 -0.32 -13.12 -3.37
N VAL A 137 -0.28 -12.06 -2.55
CA VAL A 137 -0.61 -10.69 -2.97
C VAL A 137 0.29 -10.34 -4.15
N ARG A 138 -0.19 -10.59 -5.36
CA ARG A 138 0.47 -10.18 -6.61
C ARG A 138 0.00 -8.77 -6.86
N ASN A 139 0.92 -7.82 -6.87
CA ASN A 139 0.58 -6.58 -7.53
C ASN A 139 0.35 -6.92 -9.00
N TRP A 140 -0.60 -6.23 -9.62
CA TRP A 140 -1.01 -6.48 -11.00
C TRP A 140 0.13 -6.27 -12.04
N PHE A 141 1.28 -5.74 -11.61
CA PHE A 141 2.53 -5.61 -12.38
C PHE A 141 3.62 -6.65 -12.03
N ASP A 142 3.36 -7.59 -11.13
CA ASP A 142 4.33 -8.64 -10.75
C ASP A 142 4.14 -9.88 -11.65
N SER A 143 5.09 -10.16 -12.55
CA SER A 143 5.17 -11.47 -13.22
C SER A 143 6.03 -12.41 -12.38
N ASP A 144 5.50 -13.53 -11.92
CA ASP A 144 6.26 -14.60 -11.26
C ASP A 144 7.20 -14.13 -10.13
N GLY A 145 6.73 -13.19 -9.31
CA GLY A 145 7.47 -12.71 -8.12
C GLY A 145 8.67 -11.81 -8.43
N LYS A 146 8.84 -11.36 -9.68
CA LYS A 146 9.79 -10.31 -10.04
C LYS A 146 9.05 -9.03 -10.43
N PRO A 147 9.51 -7.84 -9.98
CA PRO A 147 9.02 -6.58 -10.51
C PRO A 147 9.29 -6.57 -12.02
N CYS A 148 8.23 -6.62 -12.83
CA CYS A 148 8.38 -6.34 -14.25
C CYS A 148 8.33 -4.82 -14.44
N ALA A 149 9.42 -4.24 -14.92
CA ALA A 149 9.42 -2.85 -15.31
C ALA A 149 8.47 -2.67 -16.50
N MET A 150 7.33 -2.02 -16.27
CA MET A 150 6.46 -1.57 -17.35
C MET A 150 7.10 -0.36 -18.01
N GLU A 151 7.37 -0.47 -19.31
CA GLU A 151 7.91 0.62 -20.10
C GLU A 151 6.79 1.42 -20.77
N TYR A 152 7.02 2.72 -20.93
CA TYR A 152 6.08 3.66 -21.55
C TYR A 152 6.85 4.59 -22.50
N PRO A 153 7.34 4.07 -23.64
CA PRO A 153 8.17 4.85 -24.55
C PRO A 153 7.38 6.01 -25.19
N ASP A 154 8.00 7.19 -25.24
CA ASP A 154 7.40 8.38 -25.84
C ASP A 154 7.07 8.14 -27.32
N GLY A 155 5.87 8.57 -27.72
CA GLY A 155 5.38 8.40 -29.10
C GLY A 155 4.80 7.02 -29.42
N PHE A 156 4.71 6.10 -28.45
CA PHE A 156 4.08 4.78 -28.62
C PHE A 156 2.89 4.61 -27.66
N PHE A 157 1.97 3.71 -28.02
CA PHE A 157 0.85 3.35 -27.15
C PHE A 157 1.30 2.48 -25.98
N SER A 158 0.52 2.52 -24.90
CA SER A 158 0.69 1.73 -23.70
C SER A 158 -0.66 1.48 -23.04
N ILE A 159 -0.70 0.66 -21.98
CA ILE A 159 -1.93 0.47 -21.22
C ILE A 159 -2.45 1.76 -20.53
N ARG A 160 -1.63 2.82 -20.45
CA ARG A 160 -2.03 4.11 -19.87
C ARG A 160 -2.84 4.96 -20.83
N ASP A 161 -2.81 4.65 -22.12
CA ASP A 161 -3.56 5.39 -23.13
C ASP A 161 -5.05 5.02 -23.10
N SER A 162 -5.89 5.95 -23.55
CA SER A 162 -7.33 5.74 -23.59
C SER A 162 -7.67 4.62 -24.56
N ILE A 163 -8.66 3.79 -24.22
CA ILE A 163 -9.14 2.73 -25.10
C ILE A 163 -9.58 3.33 -26.44
N GLY A 164 -10.27 4.48 -26.41
CA GLY A 164 -10.70 5.18 -27.61
C GLY A 164 -9.55 5.58 -28.53
N ASP A 165 -8.43 6.05 -27.99
CA ASP A 165 -7.27 6.46 -28.82
C ASP A 165 -6.52 5.25 -29.40
N ILE A 166 -6.41 4.16 -28.63
CA ILE A 166 -5.82 2.90 -29.12
C ILE A 166 -6.67 2.33 -30.27
N LEU A 167 -8.00 2.35 -30.15
CA LEU A 167 -8.92 1.81 -31.15
C LEU A 167 -9.02 2.66 -32.44
N LYS A 168 -8.60 3.93 -32.42
CA LYS A 168 -8.48 4.76 -33.63
C LYS A 168 -7.30 4.33 -34.51
N ASN A 169 -6.26 3.75 -33.92
CA ASN A 169 -5.13 3.21 -34.66
C ASN A 169 -5.47 1.81 -35.19
N PRO A 170 -5.27 1.49 -36.48
CA PRO A 170 -5.60 0.18 -37.04
C PRO A 170 -4.90 -1.00 -36.36
N GLU A 171 -3.63 -0.86 -36.00
CA GLU A 171 -2.87 -1.90 -35.29
C GLU A 171 -3.33 -2.04 -33.84
N GLY A 172 -3.60 -0.90 -33.18
CA GLY A 172 -4.16 -0.87 -31.82
C GLY A 172 -5.55 -1.50 -31.75
N HIS A 173 -6.37 -1.25 -32.76
CA HIS A 173 -7.70 -1.86 -32.93
C HIS A 173 -7.60 -3.37 -33.08
N ALA A 174 -6.74 -3.87 -33.96
CA ALA A 174 -6.56 -5.30 -34.19
C ALA A 174 -6.07 -6.02 -32.92
N LEU A 175 -5.22 -5.37 -32.13
CA LEU A 175 -4.70 -5.91 -30.87
C LEU A 175 -5.75 -5.94 -29.76
N LEU A 176 -6.53 -4.87 -29.60
CA LEU A 176 -7.39 -4.66 -28.43
C LEU A 176 -8.81 -5.19 -28.60
N SER A 177 -9.37 -5.20 -29.83
CA SER A 177 -10.76 -5.60 -30.08
C SER A 177 -11.10 -7.04 -29.63
N PRO A 178 -10.25 -8.07 -29.86
CA PRO A 178 -10.53 -9.42 -29.37
C PRO A 178 -10.58 -9.52 -27.84
N LEU A 179 -9.70 -8.76 -27.16
CA LEU A 179 -9.65 -8.71 -25.69
C LEU A 179 -10.89 -8.03 -25.11
N LEU A 180 -11.32 -6.92 -25.71
CA LEU A 180 -12.54 -6.22 -25.29
C LEU A 180 -13.79 -7.06 -25.54
N GLN A 181 -13.90 -7.75 -26.68
CA GLN A 181 -15.03 -8.63 -26.96
C GLN A 181 -15.11 -9.78 -25.96
N LYS A 182 -13.97 -10.42 -25.66
CA LYS A 182 -13.91 -11.48 -24.65
C LYS A 182 -14.29 -10.96 -23.26
N ALA A 183 -13.77 -9.80 -22.85
CA ALA A 183 -14.12 -9.18 -21.59
C ALA A 183 -15.63 -8.83 -21.52
N MET A 184 -16.20 -8.25 -22.57
CA MET A 184 -17.63 -7.90 -22.63
C MET A 184 -18.53 -9.14 -22.53
N ALA A 185 -18.16 -10.24 -23.20
CA ALA A 185 -18.90 -11.50 -23.10
C ALA A 185 -18.87 -12.10 -21.68
N GLU A 186 -17.80 -11.87 -20.91
CA GLU A 186 -17.68 -12.31 -19.52
C GLU A 186 -18.31 -11.34 -18.50
N PHE A 187 -18.47 -10.06 -18.85
CA PHE A 187 -19.12 -9.05 -18.01
C PHE A 187 -20.65 -9.04 -18.18
N GLY A 188 -21.17 -9.46 -19.34
CA GLY A 188 -22.60 -9.55 -19.64
C GLY A 188 -22.98 -10.97 -20.03
N GLY A 189 -23.44 -11.77 -19.06
CA GLY A 189 -24.29 -12.90 -19.37
C GLY A 189 -25.43 -12.42 -20.27
N LYS A 190 -25.69 -13.14 -21.37
CA LYS A 190 -26.63 -12.83 -22.46
C LYS A 190 -27.62 -11.68 -22.14
N GLU A 191 -27.52 -10.61 -22.94
CA GLU A 191 -28.49 -9.50 -23.05
C GLU A 191 -28.52 -8.46 -21.92
N VAL A 192 -27.39 -7.84 -21.61
CA VAL A 192 -27.40 -6.42 -21.19
C VAL A 192 -26.79 -5.59 -22.31
N ALA A 193 -27.64 -4.99 -23.14
CA ALA A 193 -27.19 -4.00 -24.10
C ALA A 193 -26.60 -2.81 -23.33
N MET A 194 -25.27 -2.67 -23.39
CA MET A 194 -24.59 -1.53 -22.77
C MET A 194 -25.12 -0.25 -23.42
N SER A 195 -25.66 0.68 -22.62
CA SER A 195 -26.14 1.96 -23.15
C SER A 195 -25.01 2.69 -23.89
N GLU A 196 -25.34 3.46 -24.93
CA GLU A 196 -24.33 4.26 -25.67
C GLU A 196 -23.51 5.15 -24.72
N GLN A 197 -24.12 5.64 -23.65
CA GLN A 197 -23.46 6.44 -22.62
C GLN A 197 -22.40 5.64 -21.86
N MET A 198 -22.69 4.38 -21.51
CA MET A 198 -21.74 3.50 -20.85
C MET A 198 -20.58 3.10 -21.78
N GLN A 199 -20.87 2.89 -23.07
CA GLN A 199 -19.84 2.62 -24.08
C GLN A 199 -18.90 3.82 -24.27
N LYS A 200 -19.44 5.03 -24.41
CA LYS A 200 -18.65 6.28 -24.51
C LYS A 200 -17.79 6.50 -23.27
N MET A 201 -18.34 6.21 -22.08
CA MET A 201 -17.58 6.30 -20.83
C MET A 201 -16.40 5.32 -20.81
N MET A 202 -16.61 4.07 -21.24
CA MET A 202 -15.53 3.06 -21.28
C MET A 202 -14.41 3.42 -22.24
N LEU A 203 -14.74 3.98 -23.42
CA LEU A 203 -13.74 4.44 -24.38
C LEU A 203 -12.86 5.56 -23.82
N GLY A 204 -13.37 6.34 -22.88
CA GLY A 204 -12.63 7.41 -22.19
C GLY A 204 -11.70 6.92 -21.07
N PHE A 205 -11.78 5.65 -20.66
CA PHE A 205 -10.85 5.11 -19.67
C PHE A 205 -9.55 4.65 -20.32
N SER A 206 -8.45 4.80 -19.57
CA SER A 206 -7.21 4.09 -19.88
C SER A 206 -7.44 2.58 -19.82
N LEU A 207 -6.74 1.83 -20.65
CA LEU A 207 -6.78 0.37 -20.61
C LEU A 207 -6.37 -0.20 -19.23
N GLU A 208 -5.42 0.43 -18.55
CA GLU A 208 -4.99 0.13 -17.18
C GLU A 208 -6.15 0.15 -16.18
N ARG A 209 -6.96 1.21 -16.23
CA ARG A 209 -8.15 1.34 -15.38
C ARG A 209 -9.17 0.24 -15.64
N LEU A 210 -9.34 -0.18 -16.90
CA LEU A 210 -10.25 -1.29 -17.24
C LEU A 210 -9.72 -2.62 -16.70
N ILE A 211 -8.42 -2.87 -16.81
CA ILE A 211 -7.74 -4.05 -16.23
C ILE A 211 -7.93 -4.09 -14.71
N GLN A 212 -7.75 -2.94 -14.02
CA GLN A 212 -7.97 -2.84 -12.58
C GLN A 212 -9.41 -3.13 -12.17
N LEU A 213 -10.40 -2.68 -12.96
CA LEU A 213 -11.82 -2.97 -12.74
C LEU A 213 -12.17 -4.44 -13.03
N ALA A 214 -11.47 -5.08 -13.96
CA ALA A 214 -11.67 -6.48 -14.31
C ALA A 214 -11.06 -7.47 -13.29
N GLY A 215 -10.15 -7.00 -12.43
CA GLY A 215 -9.60 -7.77 -11.31
C GLY A 215 -8.86 -9.03 -11.78
N LYS A 216 -9.14 -10.18 -11.15
CA LYS A 216 -8.46 -11.47 -11.39
C LYS A 216 -8.62 -12.05 -12.80
N ARG A 217 -9.39 -11.41 -13.70
CA ARG A 217 -9.58 -11.87 -15.09
C ARG A 217 -8.35 -11.64 -15.98
N PHE A 218 -7.48 -10.70 -15.58
CA PHE A 218 -6.21 -10.45 -16.24
C PHE A 218 -5.09 -10.94 -15.34
N ASP A 219 -4.31 -11.93 -15.79
CA ASP A 219 -3.06 -12.27 -15.13
C ASP A 219 -1.95 -11.27 -15.46
N SER A 220 -0.97 -11.17 -14.58
CA SER A 220 0.12 -10.19 -14.68
C SER A 220 0.98 -10.37 -15.94
N SER A 221 1.20 -11.60 -16.40
CA SER A 221 1.91 -11.87 -17.65
C SER A 221 1.16 -11.29 -18.85
N MET A 222 -0.16 -11.47 -18.92
CA MET A 222 -0.99 -10.94 -19.99
C MET A 222 -0.97 -9.41 -20.03
N VAL A 223 -0.97 -8.75 -18.87
CA VAL A 223 -0.88 -7.28 -18.79
C VAL A 223 0.47 -6.77 -19.29
N VAL A 224 1.57 -7.44 -18.90
CA VAL A 224 2.91 -7.09 -19.34
C VAL A 224 3.08 -7.27 -20.84
N ASP A 225 2.63 -8.40 -21.38
CA ASP A 225 2.73 -8.69 -22.82
C ASP A 225 1.85 -7.77 -23.65
N LEU A 226 0.65 -7.43 -23.16
CA LEU A 226 -0.21 -6.45 -23.79
C LEU A 226 0.45 -5.07 -23.84
N ASN A 227 1.07 -4.63 -22.74
CA ASN A 227 1.80 -3.35 -22.74
C ASN A 227 3.01 -3.37 -23.67
N ARG A 228 3.78 -4.46 -23.72
CA ARG A 228 4.90 -4.61 -24.68
C ARG A 228 4.43 -4.61 -26.13
N ALA A 229 3.26 -5.18 -26.42
CA ALA A 229 2.68 -5.16 -27.75
C ALA A 229 2.27 -3.74 -28.14
N LEU A 230 1.62 -3.01 -27.23
CA LEU A 230 1.24 -1.60 -27.45
C LEU A 230 2.45 -0.69 -27.65
N ASN A 231 3.54 -0.93 -26.91
CA ASN A 231 4.78 -0.16 -27.02
C ASN A 231 5.46 -0.26 -28.40
N LYS A 232 5.01 -1.18 -29.27
CA LYS A 232 5.48 -1.30 -30.66
C LYS A 232 4.64 -0.47 -31.65
N ILE A 233 3.48 0.02 -31.21
CA ILE A 233 2.52 0.75 -32.04
C ILE A 233 2.71 2.25 -31.81
N LYS A 234 3.06 2.98 -32.88
CA LYS A 234 3.23 4.43 -32.81
C LYS A 234 1.90 5.14 -32.64
N LYS A 235 1.91 6.19 -31.81
CA LYS A 235 0.85 7.19 -31.75
C LYS A 235 0.87 7.97 -33.05
N GLY A 236 -0.28 7.98 -33.74
CA GLY A 236 -0.49 8.75 -34.96
C GLY A 236 -0.83 10.20 -34.66
#